data_AF-A0A2E7K148-F1
#
_entry.id   AF-A0A2E7K148-F1
#
_cell.length_a   1.000
_cell.length_b   1.000
_cell.length_c   1.000
_cell.angle_alpha   90.00
_cell.angle_beta   90.00
_cell.angle_gamma   90.00
#
_symmetry.space_group_name_H-M   'P 1'
#
loop_
_entity.id
_entity.type
_entity.pdbx_description
1 polymer ?
#
loop_
_entity_poly.entity_id
_entity_poly.type
_entity_poly.pdbx_seq_one_letter_code
_entity_poly.pdbx_strand_id
1 'polypeptide(L)'
;MGSQTHKRQHTTSTERSKKSRAKKKSGATGGNAAQLGATAGNSSQRKNSKKSPDTDTEADTDSDAEENTDTDSKKDSNTKNRTREEKKESEEEKQQNCGKDADKNQKQILQQMADIWNEEVQSKITPNQNAILTKKRKELLTARWIDEFAEDIRAWRYFCEIIGRSEFCLGKIEGKDWTIDLTWAVQSSDRVAKILEGGFSGGKHPSKPPSCDIPEFQDAWDEVLRRLAHHHGKAAIRSWFSNTVITKAEDTPDGVMLTLECPREFVRGWIEKHFLADLNHHWRECDYSSRPVIGIQLQTKEAAS
;
A
#
# COMPACT_ATOMS: atom_id res chain seq x y z
N MET A 1 32.18 -76.50 -16.02
CA MET A 1 30.90 -76.78 -15.33
C MET A 1 30.21 -75.44 -15.09
N GLY A 2 28.97 -75.32 -15.55
CA GLY A 2 28.32 -74.03 -15.84
C GLY A 2 27.55 -73.38 -14.69
N SER A 3 27.14 -72.13 -14.93
CA SER A 3 25.83 -71.53 -14.63
C SER A 3 25.95 -70.01 -14.84
N GLN A 4 25.43 -69.51 -15.96
CA GLN A 4 24.11 -68.89 -16.11
C GLN A 4 24.05 -67.41 -15.66
N THR A 5 24.04 -66.56 -16.67
CA THR A 5 23.68 -65.14 -16.69
C THR A 5 22.22 -64.88 -16.30
N HIS A 6 21.92 -63.74 -15.67
CA HIS A 6 20.73 -62.97 -16.04
C HIS A 6 20.87 -61.45 -15.82
N LYS A 7 20.70 -60.74 -16.95
CA LYS A 7 20.52 -59.29 -17.09
C LYS A 7 19.33 -58.80 -16.26
N ARG A 8 19.48 -57.67 -15.56
CA ARG A 8 18.36 -56.83 -15.14
C ARG A 8 18.26 -55.63 -16.07
N GLN A 9 17.12 -55.47 -16.72
CA GLN A 9 16.73 -54.28 -17.48
C GLN A 9 15.97 -53.31 -16.59
N HIS A 10 16.18 -52.02 -16.85
CA HIS A 10 15.45 -50.88 -16.29
C HIS A 10 14.00 -50.82 -16.80
N THR A 11 13.07 -50.42 -15.93
CA THR A 11 11.84 -49.73 -16.34
C THR A 11 11.60 -48.51 -15.44
N THR A 12 11.13 -47.45 -16.10
CA THR A 12 11.04 -46.06 -15.64
C THR A 12 9.67 -45.70 -15.04
N SER A 13 9.65 -44.64 -14.22
CA SER A 13 8.58 -44.17 -13.32
C SER A 13 7.22 -43.76 -13.96
N THR A 14 7.00 -43.94 -15.25
CA THR A 14 5.84 -43.37 -15.96
C THR A 14 4.60 -44.28 -16.00
N GLU A 15 4.63 -45.47 -15.39
CA GLU A 15 3.50 -46.43 -15.42
C GLU A 15 2.63 -46.48 -14.14
N ARG A 16 2.86 -45.62 -13.14
CA ARG A 16 2.13 -45.69 -11.85
C ARG A 16 0.92 -44.76 -11.69
N SER A 17 0.57 -43.94 -12.70
CA SER A 17 -0.40 -42.83 -12.54
C SER A 17 -1.76 -43.00 -13.25
N LYS A 18 -2.21 -44.23 -13.57
CA LYS A 18 -3.49 -44.45 -14.28
C LYS A 18 -4.48 -45.41 -13.60
N LYS A 19 -4.47 -45.54 -12.26
CA LYS A 19 -5.33 -46.52 -11.55
C LYS A 19 -6.21 -46.01 -10.41
N SER A 20 -6.47 -44.71 -10.29
CA SER A 20 -7.34 -44.15 -9.23
C SER A 20 -8.65 -43.52 -9.70
N ARG A 21 -9.01 -43.58 -10.99
CA ARG A 21 -10.24 -42.95 -11.51
C ARG A 21 -11.20 -43.97 -12.14
N ALA A 22 -11.77 -44.87 -11.33
CA ALA A 22 -12.96 -45.64 -11.68
C ALA A 22 -13.55 -46.38 -10.46
N LYS A 23 -14.37 -45.71 -9.64
CA LYS A 23 -15.50 -46.33 -8.88
C LYS A 23 -16.13 -45.33 -7.90
N LYS A 24 -17.23 -44.69 -8.30
CA LYS A 24 -18.47 -44.58 -7.51
C LYS A 24 -19.52 -43.77 -8.28
N LYS A 25 -20.36 -44.48 -9.03
CA LYS A 25 -21.68 -44.04 -9.49
C LYS A 25 -22.61 -45.25 -9.45
N SER A 26 -23.54 -45.23 -8.49
CA SER A 26 -24.85 -45.88 -8.44
C SER A 26 -25.42 -45.57 -7.05
N GLY A 27 -26.67 -45.16 -6.83
CA GLY A 27 -27.81 -44.88 -7.69
C GLY A 27 -29.02 -44.56 -6.80
N ALA A 28 -30.09 -44.10 -7.45
CA ALA A 28 -31.51 -44.17 -7.06
C ALA A 28 -32.17 -43.07 -6.18
N THR A 29 -32.86 -42.16 -6.88
CA THR A 29 -34.33 -41.91 -6.88
C THR A 29 -35.10 -41.46 -5.62
N GLY A 30 -35.78 -40.31 -5.74
CA GLY A 30 -37.22 -40.22 -5.43
C GLY A 30 -37.72 -39.07 -4.53
N GLY A 31 -38.53 -38.16 -5.09
CA GLY A 31 -39.81 -37.75 -4.46
C GLY A 31 -39.93 -36.37 -3.79
N ASN A 32 -40.52 -35.42 -4.53
CA ASN A 32 -41.41 -34.29 -4.17
C ASN A 32 -41.69 -33.95 -2.69
N ALA A 33 -41.65 -32.65 -2.36
CA ALA A 33 -42.79 -31.94 -1.75
C ALA A 33 -42.61 -30.42 -1.83
N ALA A 34 -43.66 -29.74 -2.28
CA ALA A 34 -43.82 -28.30 -2.28
C ALA A 34 -44.05 -27.76 -0.85
N GLN A 35 -43.57 -26.56 -0.56
CA GLN A 35 -44.36 -25.63 0.25
C GLN A 35 -44.06 -24.19 -0.11
N LEU A 36 -45.14 -23.55 -0.56
CA LEU A 36 -45.30 -22.13 -0.85
C LEU A 36 -45.50 -21.33 0.44
N GLY A 37 -45.10 -20.06 0.36
CA GLY A 37 -45.72 -18.94 1.06
C GLY A 37 -44.88 -18.36 2.20
N ALA A 38 -44.87 -17.06 2.46
CA ALA A 38 -45.40 -15.89 1.77
C ALA A 38 -44.93 -14.66 2.57
N THR A 39 -44.70 -13.52 1.89
CA THR A 39 -44.91 -12.12 2.37
C THR A 39 -44.10 -11.63 3.59
N ALA A 40 -43.67 -10.38 3.76
CA ALA A 40 -44.03 -9.05 3.27
C ALA A 40 -42.75 -8.19 3.28
N GLY A 41 -42.50 -7.21 2.42
CA GLY A 41 -43.34 -6.03 2.19
C GLY A 41 -43.04 -4.97 3.25
N ASN A 42 -42.14 -4.02 2.97
CA ASN A 42 -42.40 -2.63 3.34
C ASN A 42 -41.57 -1.63 2.51
N SER A 43 -42.32 -0.75 1.88
CA SER A 43 -41.92 0.45 1.17
C SER A 43 -42.14 1.67 2.07
N SER A 44 -41.53 2.78 1.65
CA SER A 44 -42.01 4.17 1.82
C SER A 44 -41.38 5.05 2.92
N GLN A 45 -40.65 6.04 2.42
CA GLN A 45 -40.79 7.48 2.67
C GLN A 45 -40.93 7.99 4.11
N ARG A 46 -40.03 8.93 4.47
CA ARG A 46 -40.44 10.20 5.11
C ARG A 46 -39.49 11.35 4.75
N LYS A 47 -40.04 12.34 4.05
CA LYS A 47 -39.60 13.75 4.00
C LYS A 47 -40.26 14.50 5.16
N ASN A 48 -39.53 15.40 5.81
CA ASN A 48 -39.97 16.71 6.37
C ASN A 48 -38.72 17.35 7.02
N SER A 49 -38.15 18.46 6.53
CA SER A 49 -38.58 19.87 6.58
C SER A 49 -38.63 20.50 8.00
N LYS A 50 -37.62 21.36 8.24
CA LYS A 50 -37.71 22.76 8.73
C LYS A 50 -38.22 23.05 10.16
N LYS A 51 -37.32 23.55 11.03
CA LYS A 51 -37.46 24.84 11.73
C LYS A 51 -36.26 25.14 12.66
N SER A 52 -35.61 26.27 12.42
CA SER A 52 -34.89 27.08 13.43
C SER A 52 -35.89 27.65 14.45
N PRO A 53 -35.42 28.17 15.59
CA PRO A 53 -35.27 29.63 15.64
C PRO A 53 -34.03 30.13 16.41
N ASP A 54 -33.62 31.34 16.00
CA ASP A 54 -32.74 32.27 16.68
C ASP A 54 -33.27 32.70 18.05
N THR A 55 -32.36 33.12 18.92
CA THR A 55 -32.67 34.07 20.00
C THR A 55 -31.47 34.99 20.19
N ASP A 56 -31.62 36.22 19.72
CA ASP A 56 -30.83 37.39 20.11
C ASP A 56 -31.06 37.69 21.60
N THR A 57 -30.02 38.08 22.34
CA THR A 57 -30.15 39.08 23.41
C THR A 57 -28.79 39.77 23.62
N GLU A 58 -28.84 41.09 23.53
CA GLU A 58 -27.76 42.05 23.67
C GLU A 58 -27.32 42.27 25.13
N ALA A 59 -26.10 42.79 25.32
CA ALA A 59 -25.82 43.77 26.36
C ALA A 59 -24.47 44.45 26.09
N ASP A 60 -24.52 45.78 25.99
CA ASP A 60 -23.44 46.76 25.94
C ASP A 60 -22.47 46.67 27.12
N THR A 61 -21.20 47.05 26.92
CA THR A 61 -20.48 47.96 27.85
C THR A 61 -19.34 48.68 27.12
N ASP A 62 -19.13 49.91 27.57
CA ASP A 62 -18.56 51.10 26.94
C ASP A 62 -17.08 51.37 27.34
N SER A 63 -16.40 52.21 26.54
CA SER A 63 -15.26 53.09 26.87
C SER A 63 -13.88 52.44 27.21
N ASP A 64 -12.70 52.96 26.82
CA ASP A 64 -12.22 54.34 26.72
C ASP A 64 -11.08 54.50 25.68
N ALA A 65 -10.95 55.73 25.19
CA ALA A 65 -9.83 56.25 24.41
C ALA A 65 -8.74 56.82 25.33
N GLU A 66 -7.47 56.77 24.91
CA GLU A 66 -6.46 57.77 25.28
C GLU A 66 -5.41 57.87 24.16
N GLU A 67 -5.04 59.12 23.90
CA GLU A 67 -4.18 59.66 22.86
C GLU A 67 -2.73 59.81 23.38
N ASN A 68 -1.84 60.41 22.58
CA ASN A 68 -0.44 60.85 22.82
C ASN A 68 0.61 59.98 22.11
N THR A 69 1.58 60.51 21.34
CA THR A 69 2.03 61.88 21.08
C THR A 69 2.93 61.87 19.84
N ASP A 70 2.89 62.94 19.06
CA ASP A 70 3.82 63.29 17.99
C ASP A 70 5.28 63.39 18.45
N THR A 71 6.22 63.04 17.57
CA THR A 71 7.47 63.81 17.45
C THR A 71 8.01 63.75 16.02
N ASP A 72 8.02 64.92 15.40
CA ASP A 72 8.50 65.23 14.06
C ASP A 72 10.04 65.32 14.05
N SER A 73 10.69 64.73 13.03
CA SER A 73 12.07 65.09 12.62
C SER A 73 12.28 64.74 11.15
N LYS A 74 12.37 65.80 10.33
CA LYS A 74 12.61 65.77 8.88
C LYS A 74 14.00 65.25 8.49
N LYS A 75 13.98 64.42 7.43
CA LYS A 75 14.81 64.48 6.20
C LYS A 75 16.29 64.03 6.29
N ASP A 76 16.63 62.92 5.63
CA ASP A 76 17.52 62.94 4.44
C ASP A 76 17.72 61.58 3.72
N SER A 77 17.69 61.69 2.38
CA SER A 77 18.40 60.90 1.35
C SER A 77 18.25 59.36 1.24
N ASN A 78 17.29 58.93 0.40
CA ASN A 78 17.54 58.29 -0.90
C ASN A 78 18.71 57.28 -1.04
N THR A 79 18.68 56.10 -0.39
CA THR A 79 19.52 54.92 -0.81
C THR A 79 18.96 53.54 -0.38
N LYS A 80 17.67 53.40 -0.04
CA LYS A 80 17.14 52.14 0.54
C LYS A 80 16.11 51.37 -0.29
N ASN A 81 15.77 51.81 -1.50
CA ASN A 81 14.73 51.15 -2.30
C ASN A 81 15.25 50.10 -3.29
N ARG A 82 16.56 49.99 -3.54
CA ARG A 82 17.10 49.00 -4.50
C ARG A 82 17.32 47.61 -3.91
N THR A 83 17.50 47.49 -2.59
CA THR A 83 17.80 46.19 -1.95
C THR A 83 16.53 45.44 -1.49
N ARG A 84 15.35 46.05 -1.59
CA ARG A 84 14.06 45.46 -1.16
C ARG A 84 13.28 44.81 -2.30
N GLU A 85 13.51 45.22 -3.54
CA GLU A 85 12.87 44.61 -4.72
C GLU A 85 13.59 43.31 -5.14
N GLU A 86 14.92 43.29 -5.18
CA GLU A 86 15.70 42.07 -5.50
C GLU A 86 15.51 40.94 -4.47
N LYS A 87 15.28 41.27 -3.19
CA LYS A 87 15.02 40.28 -2.15
C LYS A 87 13.59 39.72 -2.21
N LYS A 88 12.64 40.50 -2.74
CA LYS A 88 11.23 40.10 -2.87
C LYS A 88 11.00 39.31 -4.17
N GLU A 89 11.66 39.68 -5.26
CA GLU A 89 11.67 38.90 -6.51
C GLU A 89 12.41 37.56 -6.35
N SER A 90 13.50 37.52 -5.56
CA SER A 90 14.21 36.26 -5.25
C SER A 90 13.41 35.32 -4.33
N GLU A 91 12.54 35.84 -3.46
CA GLU A 91 11.63 35.04 -2.62
C GLU A 91 10.40 34.56 -3.40
N GLU A 92 9.86 35.37 -4.32
CA GLU A 92 8.74 34.98 -5.20
C GLU A 92 9.17 33.93 -6.25
N GLU A 93 10.39 33.99 -6.79
CA GLU A 93 10.95 32.92 -7.64
C GLU A 93 11.27 31.63 -6.87
N LYS A 94 11.71 31.74 -5.60
CA LYS A 94 11.92 30.56 -4.73
C LYS A 94 10.61 29.86 -4.37
N GLN A 95 9.53 30.63 -4.15
CA GLN A 95 8.20 30.08 -3.88
C GLN A 95 7.54 29.48 -5.14
N GLN A 96 7.78 30.03 -6.33
CA GLN A 96 7.24 29.48 -7.58
C GLN A 96 7.90 28.18 -8.04
N ASN A 97 9.19 27.98 -7.77
CA ASN A 97 9.87 26.72 -8.10
C ASN A 97 9.49 25.58 -7.15
N CYS A 98 9.32 25.86 -5.87
CA CYS A 98 8.98 24.82 -4.88
C CYS A 98 7.59 24.20 -5.12
N GLY A 99 6.61 24.99 -5.58
CA GLY A 99 5.26 24.48 -5.87
C GLY A 99 5.14 23.67 -7.17
N LYS A 100 5.97 23.98 -8.17
CA LYS A 100 5.97 23.25 -9.46
C LYS A 100 6.52 21.84 -9.31
N ASP A 101 7.50 21.64 -8.44
CA ASP A 101 8.14 20.33 -8.28
C ASP A 101 7.29 19.40 -7.40
N ALA A 102 6.59 19.92 -6.38
CA ALA A 102 5.61 19.15 -5.61
C ALA A 102 4.43 18.67 -6.49
N ASP A 103 3.88 19.54 -7.34
CA ASP A 103 2.76 19.20 -8.23
C ASP A 103 3.18 18.22 -9.35
N LYS A 104 4.44 18.28 -9.81
CA LYS A 104 5.01 17.28 -10.72
C LYS A 104 5.17 15.92 -10.04
N ASN A 105 5.73 15.87 -8.84
CA ASN A 105 5.90 14.64 -8.07
C ASN A 105 4.53 13.98 -7.80
N GLN A 106 3.54 14.78 -7.43
CA GLN A 106 2.17 14.29 -7.24
C GLN A 106 1.57 13.72 -8.53
N LYS A 107 1.75 14.36 -9.67
CA LYS A 107 1.30 13.81 -10.96
C LYS A 107 2.01 12.51 -11.30
N GLN A 108 3.31 12.41 -11.01
CA GLN A 108 4.10 11.22 -11.26
C GLN A 108 3.65 10.05 -10.38
N ILE A 109 3.43 10.25 -9.08
CA ILE A 109 2.97 9.18 -8.18
C ILE A 109 1.56 8.70 -8.54
N LEU A 110 0.64 9.61 -8.88
CA LEU A 110 -0.71 9.23 -9.33
C LEU A 110 -0.67 8.40 -10.61
N GLN A 111 0.23 8.74 -11.53
CA GLN A 111 0.43 7.95 -12.75
C GLN A 111 1.00 6.57 -12.43
N GLN A 112 2.01 6.48 -11.56
CA GLN A 112 2.55 5.20 -11.10
C GLN A 112 1.47 4.33 -10.43
N MET A 113 0.61 4.92 -9.60
CA MET A 113 -0.51 4.21 -8.99
C MET A 113 -1.47 3.64 -10.04
N ALA A 114 -1.79 4.43 -11.07
CA ALA A 114 -2.64 3.98 -12.17
C ALA A 114 -1.97 2.88 -13.01
N ASP A 115 -0.67 2.98 -13.26
CA ASP A 115 0.08 1.97 -14.00
C ASP A 115 0.10 0.64 -13.25
N ILE A 116 0.26 0.67 -11.92
CA ILE A 116 0.14 -0.51 -11.06
C ILE A 116 -1.27 -1.09 -11.11
N TRP A 117 -2.31 -0.25 -11.05
CA TRP A 117 -3.69 -0.72 -11.23
C TRP A 117 -3.88 -1.42 -12.58
N ASN A 118 -3.31 -0.84 -13.64
CA ASN A 118 -3.42 -1.39 -14.99
C ASN A 118 -2.71 -2.74 -15.11
N GLU A 119 -1.50 -2.83 -14.57
CA GLU A 119 -0.69 -4.05 -14.51
C GLU A 119 -1.43 -5.15 -13.74
N GLU A 120 -1.86 -4.86 -12.51
CA GLU A 120 -2.35 -5.88 -11.58
C GLU A 120 -3.84 -6.20 -11.71
N VAL A 121 -4.67 -5.24 -12.17
CA VAL A 121 -6.13 -5.37 -12.17
C VAL A 121 -6.71 -5.20 -13.58
N GLN A 122 -6.52 -4.03 -14.21
CA GLN A 122 -7.25 -3.69 -15.44
C GLN A 122 -6.94 -4.66 -16.58
N SER A 123 -5.68 -5.05 -16.74
CA SER A 123 -5.22 -6.00 -17.77
C SER A 123 -5.94 -7.36 -17.71
N LYS A 124 -6.43 -7.74 -16.53
CA LYS A 124 -7.14 -9.00 -16.26
C LYS A 124 -8.65 -8.91 -16.45
N ILE A 125 -9.21 -7.70 -16.43
CA ILE A 125 -10.64 -7.45 -16.65
C ILE A 125 -10.90 -7.14 -18.14
N THR A 126 -10.19 -6.16 -18.68
CA THR A 126 -10.30 -5.73 -20.08
C THR A 126 -8.90 -5.63 -20.69
N PRO A 127 -8.41 -6.71 -21.32
CA PRO A 127 -7.12 -6.69 -21.99
C PRO A 127 -7.06 -5.54 -23.01
N ASN A 128 -5.95 -4.79 -23.02
CA ASN A 128 -5.68 -3.64 -23.90
C ASN A 128 -6.43 -2.33 -23.58
N GLN A 129 -7.12 -2.25 -22.44
CA GLN A 129 -7.69 -0.99 -21.94
C GLN A 129 -7.03 -0.60 -20.63
N ASN A 130 -6.71 0.68 -20.50
CA ASN A 130 -6.12 1.25 -19.29
C ASN A 130 -7.13 2.12 -18.55
N ALA A 131 -7.05 2.12 -17.23
CA ALA A 131 -7.81 3.02 -16.40
C ALA A 131 -7.41 4.48 -16.67
N ILE A 132 -8.40 5.31 -16.97
CA ILE A 132 -8.20 6.75 -17.21
C ILE A 132 -8.26 7.51 -15.89
N LEU A 133 -7.25 8.34 -15.61
CA LEU A 133 -7.20 9.23 -14.46
C LEU A 133 -8.01 10.51 -14.68
N THR A 134 -9.32 10.43 -14.45
CA THR A 134 -10.20 11.61 -14.39
C THR A 134 -9.87 12.49 -13.18
N LYS A 135 -10.31 13.76 -13.19
CA LYS A 135 -10.13 14.68 -12.06
C LYS A 135 -10.57 14.06 -10.72
N LYS A 136 -11.78 13.50 -10.69
CA LYS A 136 -12.35 12.82 -9.51
C LYS A 136 -11.50 11.62 -9.05
N ARG A 137 -10.97 10.83 -9.99
CA ARG A 137 -10.12 9.68 -9.63
C ARG A 137 -8.79 10.12 -9.03
N LYS A 138 -8.21 11.22 -9.51
CA LYS A 138 -6.99 11.81 -8.93
C LYS A 138 -7.22 12.29 -7.50
N GLU A 139 -8.35 12.94 -7.24
CA GLU A 139 -8.74 13.38 -5.88
C GLU A 139 -8.89 12.18 -4.93
N LEU A 140 -9.65 11.15 -5.35
CA LEU A 140 -9.81 9.94 -4.55
C LEU A 140 -8.48 9.21 -4.30
N LEU A 141 -7.65 9.05 -5.33
CA LEU A 141 -6.36 8.40 -5.19
C LEU A 141 -5.41 9.18 -4.28
N THR A 142 -5.39 10.52 -4.38
CA THR A 142 -4.56 11.36 -3.51
C THR A 142 -4.97 11.19 -2.04
N ALA A 143 -6.27 11.22 -1.77
CA ALA A 143 -6.76 11.00 -0.40
C ALA A 143 -6.35 9.61 0.11
N ARG A 144 -6.54 8.56 -0.70
CA ARG A 144 -6.17 7.20 -0.28
C ARG A 144 -4.67 6.98 -0.12
N TRP A 145 -3.89 7.64 -0.97
CA TRP A 145 -2.43 7.60 -0.94
C TRP A 145 -1.88 8.05 0.40
N ILE A 146 -2.42 9.15 0.94
CA ILE A 146 -2.01 9.73 2.22
C ILE A 146 -2.61 8.91 3.37
N ASP A 147 -3.94 8.74 3.38
CA ASP A 147 -4.67 8.28 4.58
C ASP A 147 -4.52 6.77 4.82
N GLU A 148 -4.65 5.92 3.79
CA GLU A 148 -4.66 4.46 3.95
C GLU A 148 -3.36 3.79 3.53
N PHE A 149 -2.61 4.41 2.60
CA PHE A 149 -1.36 3.83 2.11
C PHE A 149 -0.11 4.49 2.70
N ALA A 150 -0.26 5.55 3.50
CA ALA A 150 0.85 6.25 4.16
C ALA A 150 2.00 6.57 3.20
N GLU A 151 1.65 6.91 1.96
CA GLU A 151 2.58 7.19 0.88
C GLU A 151 3.54 6.03 0.53
N ASP A 152 3.14 4.79 0.81
CA ASP A 152 3.88 3.56 0.46
C ASP A 152 3.34 2.92 -0.83
N ILE A 153 4.14 2.99 -1.89
CA ILE A 153 3.77 2.45 -3.22
C ILE A 153 3.67 0.91 -3.20
N ARG A 154 4.33 0.24 -2.26
CA ARG A 154 4.24 -1.21 -2.07
C ARG A 154 2.93 -1.58 -1.39
N ALA A 155 2.44 -0.76 -0.45
CA ALA A 155 1.13 -0.93 0.15
C ALA A 155 0.03 -0.80 -0.93
N TRP A 156 0.15 0.20 -1.81
CA TRP A 156 -0.75 0.34 -2.96
C TRP A 156 -0.68 -0.85 -3.94
N ARG A 157 0.53 -1.31 -4.30
CA ARG A 157 0.70 -2.49 -5.16
C ARG A 157 0.10 -3.73 -4.53
N TYR A 158 0.32 -3.94 -3.24
CA TYR A 158 -0.25 -5.04 -2.49
C TYR A 158 -1.78 -5.04 -2.50
N PHE A 159 -2.39 -3.87 -2.31
CA PHE A 159 -3.84 -3.69 -2.45
C PHE A 159 -4.33 -4.08 -3.84
N CYS A 160 -3.65 -3.64 -4.90
CA CYS A 160 -3.98 -4.02 -6.28
C CYS A 160 -3.79 -5.52 -6.54
N GLU A 161 -2.76 -6.14 -5.97
CA GLU A 161 -2.52 -7.59 -6.11
C GLU A 161 -3.61 -8.43 -5.43
N ILE A 162 -4.14 -8.01 -4.27
CA ILE A 162 -5.28 -8.67 -3.62
C ILE A 162 -6.46 -8.71 -4.59
N ILE A 163 -6.79 -7.55 -5.18
CA ILE A 163 -7.87 -7.41 -6.15
C ILE A 163 -7.60 -8.28 -7.38
N GLY A 164 -6.39 -8.17 -7.94
CA GLY A 164 -5.95 -8.87 -9.14
C GLY A 164 -5.83 -10.40 -9.00
N ARG A 165 -5.99 -10.94 -7.78
CA ARG A 165 -6.06 -12.38 -7.49
C ARG A 165 -7.47 -12.84 -7.12
N SER A 166 -8.41 -11.92 -6.92
CA SER A 166 -9.79 -12.25 -6.57
C SER A 166 -10.61 -12.56 -7.82
N GLU A 167 -11.04 -13.81 -7.95
CA GLU A 167 -11.97 -14.22 -9.01
C GLU A 167 -13.32 -13.46 -8.90
N PHE A 168 -13.74 -13.05 -7.69
CA PHE A 168 -14.94 -12.24 -7.50
C PHE A 168 -14.74 -10.82 -8.03
N CYS A 169 -13.65 -10.15 -7.67
CA CYS A 169 -13.35 -8.78 -8.14
C CYS A 169 -13.18 -8.72 -9.65
N LEU A 170 -12.67 -9.80 -10.25
CA LEU A 170 -12.43 -9.89 -11.68
C LEU A 170 -13.65 -10.38 -12.48
N GLY A 171 -14.81 -10.58 -11.86
CA GLY A 171 -16.04 -11.02 -12.53
C GLY A 171 -15.96 -12.42 -13.13
N LYS A 172 -15.11 -13.30 -12.56
CA LYS A 172 -14.90 -14.67 -13.05
C LYS A 172 -15.78 -15.70 -12.35
N ILE A 173 -16.66 -15.25 -11.43
CA ILE A 173 -17.62 -16.12 -10.76
C ILE A 173 -18.87 -16.23 -11.62
N GLU A 174 -19.22 -17.46 -12.00
CA GLU A 174 -20.40 -17.77 -12.79
C GLU A 174 -21.68 -17.21 -12.15
N GLY A 175 -22.52 -16.55 -12.96
CA GLY A 175 -23.75 -15.90 -12.51
C GLY A 175 -23.56 -14.54 -11.82
N LYS A 176 -22.33 -13.99 -11.81
CA LYS A 176 -22.04 -12.64 -11.32
C LYS A 176 -21.35 -11.79 -12.38
N ASP A 177 -22.10 -10.89 -13.02
CA ASP A 177 -21.57 -9.99 -14.07
C ASP A 177 -20.97 -8.69 -13.51
N TRP A 178 -20.42 -8.75 -12.29
CA TRP A 178 -19.83 -7.59 -11.63
C TRP A 178 -18.31 -7.66 -11.67
N THR A 179 -17.68 -6.55 -12.08
CA THR A 179 -16.23 -6.36 -12.01
C THR A 179 -15.93 -5.09 -11.22
N ILE A 180 -14.83 -5.11 -10.48
CA ILE A 180 -14.38 -3.94 -9.74
C ILE A 180 -13.77 -2.92 -10.70
N ASP A 181 -14.03 -1.63 -10.47
CA ASP A 181 -13.34 -0.55 -11.15
C ASP A 181 -12.55 0.30 -10.15
N LEU A 182 -11.56 1.04 -10.65
CA LEU A 182 -10.67 1.87 -9.83
C LEU A 182 -11.46 2.84 -8.95
N THR A 183 -12.48 3.50 -9.50
CA THR A 183 -13.31 4.45 -8.77
C THR A 183 -14.01 3.78 -7.60
N TRP A 184 -14.53 2.57 -7.82
CA TRP A 184 -15.19 1.82 -6.76
C TRP A 184 -14.19 1.44 -5.67
N ALA A 185 -13.03 0.90 -6.05
CA ALA A 185 -12.02 0.40 -5.13
C ALA A 185 -11.51 1.47 -4.16
N VAL A 186 -11.35 2.72 -4.63
CA VAL A 186 -10.81 3.84 -3.84
C VAL A 186 -11.88 4.80 -3.30
N GLN A 187 -13.17 4.50 -3.49
CA GLN A 187 -14.25 5.44 -3.19
C GLN A 187 -14.30 5.86 -1.71
N SER A 188 -13.98 4.95 -0.80
CA SER A 188 -14.01 5.20 0.64
C SER A 188 -13.01 4.31 1.39
N SER A 189 -12.60 4.76 2.56
CA SER A 189 -11.76 4.00 3.50
C SER A 189 -12.36 2.63 3.82
N ASP A 190 -13.69 2.55 4.02
CA ASP A 190 -14.39 1.28 4.26
C ASP A 190 -14.19 0.25 3.15
N ARG A 191 -14.10 0.68 1.88
CA ARG A 191 -13.87 -0.25 0.76
C ARG A 191 -12.44 -0.73 0.72
N VAL A 192 -11.50 0.18 0.99
CA VAL A 192 -10.08 -0.18 1.11
C VAL A 192 -9.90 -1.19 2.24
N ALA A 193 -10.45 -0.92 3.41
CA ALA A 193 -10.43 -1.82 4.57
C ALA A 193 -11.02 -3.20 4.24
N LYS A 194 -12.24 -3.27 3.69
CA LYS A 194 -12.87 -4.56 3.32
C LYS A 194 -12.05 -5.40 2.34
N ILE A 195 -11.34 -4.75 1.41
CA ILE A 195 -10.44 -5.44 0.48
C ILE A 195 -9.21 -5.96 1.24
N LEU A 196 -8.58 -5.13 2.08
CA LEU A 196 -7.41 -5.49 2.88
C LEU A 196 -7.71 -6.54 3.97
N GLU A 197 -8.95 -6.60 4.45
CA GLU A 197 -9.47 -7.63 5.37
C GLU A 197 -9.81 -8.94 4.66
N GLY A 198 -9.90 -8.93 3.32
CA GLY A 198 -10.17 -10.10 2.51
C GLY A 198 -11.63 -10.45 2.32
N GLY A 199 -12.53 -9.50 2.54
CA GLY A 199 -13.97 -9.62 2.25
C GLY A 199 -14.26 -9.94 0.78
N PHE A 200 -13.31 -9.67 -0.12
CA PHE A 200 -13.45 -9.91 -1.56
C PHE A 200 -12.54 -11.01 -2.12
N SER A 201 -11.59 -11.53 -1.33
CA SER A 201 -10.63 -12.55 -1.76
C SER A 201 -10.91 -13.94 -1.15
N GLY A 202 -11.92 -14.04 -0.28
CA GLY A 202 -12.19 -15.25 0.49
C GLY A 202 -11.05 -15.60 1.45
N GLY A 203 -10.33 -14.59 1.95
CA GLY A 203 -9.17 -14.75 2.84
C GLY A 203 -7.89 -15.23 2.16
N LYS A 204 -7.86 -15.35 0.82
CA LYS A 204 -6.68 -15.82 0.07
C LYS A 204 -5.78 -14.67 -0.37
N HIS A 205 -5.18 -13.98 0.60
CA HIS A 205 -4.32 -12.85 0.29
C HIS A 205 -2.96 -13.28 -0.24
N PRO A 206 -2.36 -12.51 -1.17
CA PRO A 206 -0.92 -12.56 -1.34
C PRO A 206 -0.22 -12.29 0.00
N SER A 207 0.98 -12.84 0.16
CA SER A 207 1.83 -12.47 1.30
C SER A 207 2.13 -10.97 1.26
N LYS A 208 2.02 -10.29 2.40
CA LYS A 208 2.30 -8.86 2.53
C LYS A 208 3.78 -8.59 2.19
N PRO A 209 4.09 -7.57 1.39
CA PRO A 209 5.48 -7.20 1.16
C PRO A 209 6.17 -6.77 2.46
N PRO A 210 7.52 -6.79 2.50
CA PRO A 210 8.26 -6.15 3.58
C PRO A 210 7.90 -4.66 3.67
N SER A 211 7.86 -4.10 4.88
CA SER A 211 7.60 -2.68 5.11
C SER A 211 8.66 -2.03 6.01
N CYS A 212 8.60 -0.70 6.14
CA CYS A 212 9.40 0.08 7.08
C CYS A 212 8.45 0.99 7.85
N ASP A 213 8.48 0.92 9.17
CA ASP A 213 7.68 1.81 10.04
C ASP A 213 8.44 3.12 10.35
N ILE A 214 9.65 3.27 9.82
CA ILE A 214 10.52 4.44 10.01
C ILE A 214 10.69 5.16 8.66
N PRO A 215 9.90 6.21 8.39
CA PRO A 215 9.87 6.85 7.07
C PRO A 215 11.24 7.29 6.55
N GLU A 216 12.16 7.71 7.44
CA GLU A 216 13.51 8.16 7.06
C GLU A 216 14.37 7.06 6.40
N PHE A 217 14.07 5.78 6.65
CA PHE A 217 14.79 4.64 6.07
C PHE A 217 14.01 3.94 4.95
N GLN A 218 12.81 4.44 4.60
CA GLN A 218 11.92 3.80 3.65
C GLN A 218 12.56 3.65 2.26
N ASP A 219 13.10 4.75 1.70
CA ASP A 219 13.75 4.75 0.39
C ASP A 219 15.00 3.86 0.37
N ALA A 220 15.81 3.92 1.43
CA ALA A 220 16.99 3.08 1.58
C ALA A 220 16.62 1.59 1.65
N TRP A 221 15.53 1.27 2.36
CA TRP A 221 15.04 -0.10 2.46
C TRP A 221 14.57 -0.65 1.11
N ASP A 222 13.86 0.16 0.33
CA ASP A 222 13.42 -0.22 -1.03
C ASP A 222 14.61 -0.51 -1.95
N GLU A 223 15.67 0.29 -1.87
CA GLU A 223 16.90 0.08 -2.62
C GLU A 223 17.62 -1.20 -2.17
N VAL A 224 17.72 -1.46 -0.87
CA VAL A 224 18.31 -2.70 -0.33
C VAL A 224 17.52 -3.92 -0.82
N LEU A 225 16.20 -3.89 -0.75
CA LEU A 225 15.34 -4.96 -1.25
C LEU A 225 15.51 -5.16 -2.76
N ARG A 226 15.67 -4.08 -3.53
CA ARG A 226 15.94 -4.14 -4.97
C ARG A 226 17.28 -4.82 -5.26
N ARG A 227 18.35 -4.49 -4.53
CA ARG A 227 19.68 -5.12 -4.65
C ARG A 227 19.64 -6.60 -4.26
N LEU A 228 19.00 -6.92 -3.14
CA LEU A 228 18.79 -8.31 -2.72
C LEU A 228 17.98 -9.10 -3.76
N ALA A 229 16.95 -8.51 -4.35
CA ALA A 229 16.14 -9.16 -5.38
C ALA A 229 16.91 -9.37 -6.69
N HIS A 230 17.90 -8.53 -6.98
CA HIS A 230 18.82 -8.72 -8.11
C HIS A 230 19.76 -9.91 -7.85
N HIS A 231 20.29 -10.04 -6.63
CA HIS A 231 21.23 -11.10 -6.28
C HIS A 231 20.55 -12.47 -6.06
N HIS A 232 19.45 -12.50 -5.30
CA HIS A 232 18.76 -13.73 -4.87
C HIS A 232 17.49 -14.06 -5.66
N GLY A 233 17.03 -13.14 -6.51
CA GLY A 233 15.80 -13.28 -7.27
C GLY A 233 14.55 -12.77 -6.52
N LYS A 234 13.64 -12.12 -7.26
CA LYS A 234 12.41 -11.51 -6.74
C LYS A 234 11.52 -12.50 -5.96
N ALA A 235 11.44 -13.76 -6.41
CA ALA A 235 10.61 -14.77 -5.76
C ALA A 235 11.15 -15.15 -4.36
N ALA A 236 12.47 -15.23 -4.20
CA ALA A 236 13.09 -15.52 -2.92
C ALA A 236 12.85 -14.39 -1.92
N ILE A 237 13.07 -13.13 -2.34
CA ILE A 237 12.82 -11.96 -1.50
C ILE A 237 11.34 -11.87 -1.11
N ARG A 238 10.44 -12.05 -2.08
CA ARG A 238 8.99 -12.04 -1.81
C ARG A 238 8.56 -13.14 -0.84
N SER A 239 9.22 -14.30 -0.84
CA SER A 239 8.91 -15.39 0.08
C SER A 239 9.43 -15.11 1.48
N TRP A 240 10.73 -14.85 1.61
CA TRP A 240 11.42 -14.80 2.90
C TRP A 240 11.25 -13.48 3.64
N PHE A 241 11.13 -12.36 2.92
CA PHE A 241 10.89 -11.04 3.52
C PHE A 241 9.40 -10.71 3.60
N SER A 242 8.51 -11.68 3.36
CA SER A 242 7.09 -11.42 3.52
C SER A 242 6.73 -11.16 4.98
N ASN A 243 5.95 -10.11 5.21
CA ASN A 243 5.55 -9.65 6.55
C ASN A 243 6.72 -9.27 7.47
N THR A 244 7.91 -8.97 6.94
CA THR A 244 8.99 -8.39 7.74
C THR A 244 8.87 -6.88 7.80
N VAL A 245 9.25 -6.27 8.92
CA VAL A 245 9.10 -4.83 9.11
C VAL A 245 10.35 -4.25 9.76
N ILE A 246 10.89 -3.16 9.24
CA ILE A 246 11.89 -2.37 9.98
C ILE A 246 11.13 -1.55 11.02
N THR A 247 11.36 -1.81 12.31
CA THR A 247 10.54 -1.27 13.40
C THR A 247 11.28 -0.30 14.31
N LYS A 248 12.61 -0.41 14.42
CA LYS A 248 13.42 0.44 15.29
C LYS A 248 14.74 0.84 14.63
N ALA A 249 15.23 2.00 15.04
CA ALA A 249 16.55 2.54 14.72
C ALA A 249 17.22 2.93 16.03
N GLU A 250 18.33 2.28 16.36
CA GLU A 250 19.09 2.55 17.57
C GLU A 250 20.42 3.24 17.21
N ASP A 251 20.68 4.37 17.86
CA ASP A 251 21.92 5.09 17.71
C ASP A 251 23.06 4.36 18.45
N THR A 252 24.13 4.09 17.72
CA THR A 252 25.38 3.54 18.24
C THR A 252 26.52 4.53 17.99
N PRO A 253 27.66 4.39 18.67
CA PRO A 253 28.82 5.25 18.43
C PRO A 253 29.30 5.26 16.97
N ASP A 254 29.06 4.17 16.24
CA ASP A 254 29.56 3.97 14.86
C ASP A 254 28.49 4.28 13.78
N GLY A 255 27.24 4.52 14.17
CA GLY A 255 26.11 4.78 13.26
C GLY A 255 24.79 4.20 13.75
N VAL A 256 23.87 3.88 12.85
CA VAL A 256 22.52 3.39 13.20
C VAL A 256 22.42 1.87 13.05
N MET A 257 21.91 1.19 14.08
CA MET A 257 21.51 -0.22 14.04
C MET A 257 20.00 -0.31 13.82
N LEU A 258 19.57 -0.93 12.73
CA LEU A 258 18.14 -1.10 12.43
C LEU A 258 17.63 -2.45 12.93
N THR A 259 16.41 -2.51 13.45
CA THR A 259 15.75 -3.77 13.81
C THR A 259 14.79 -4.20 12.71
N LEU A 260 15.04 -5.38 12.13
CA LEU A 260 14.11 -6.06 11.22
C LEU A 260 13.32 -7.12 12.00
N GLU A 261 12.04 -6.82 12.23
CA GLU A 261 11.09 -7.75 12.81
C GLU A 261 10.67 -8.80 11.77
N CYS A 262 10.85 -10.07 12.12
CA CYS A 262 10.48 -11.23 11.35
C CYS A 262 9.17 -11.84 11.88
N PRO A 263 8.31 -12.39 11.02
CA PRO A 263 7.00 -12.88 11.45
C PRO A 263 7.09 -14.11 12.35
N ARG A 264 8.15 -14.93 12.24
CA ARG A 264 8.36 -16.17 13.00
C ARG A 264 9.85 -16.48 13.11
N GLU A 265 10.20 -17.25 14.14
CA GLU A 265 11.58 -17.66 14.44
C GLU A 265 12.26 -18.41 13.29
N PHE A 266 11.51 -19.29 12.59
CA PHE A 266 12.04 -19.99 11.42
C PHE A 266 12.47 -19.05 10.29
N VAL A 267 11.68 -17.98 10.04
CA VAL A 267 12.02 -16.98 9.03
C VAL A 267 13.22 -16.16 9.48
N ARG A 268 13.25 -15.77 10.76
CA ARG A 268 14.39 -15.06 11.38
C ARG A 268 15.70 -15.83 11.16
N GLY A 269 15.74 -17.10 11.56
CA GLY A 269 16.92 -17.94 11.42
C GLY A 269 17.33 -18.20 9.96
N TRP A 270 16.36 -18.26 9.05
CA TRP A 270 16.66 -18.37 7.61
C TRP A 270 17.28 -17.09 7.06
N ILE A 271 16.72 -15.92 7.38
CA ILE A 271 17.27 -14.61 7.00
C ILE A 271 18.67 -14.44 7.59
N GLU A 272 18.85 -14.78 8.87
CA GLU A 272 20.13 -14.73 9.57
C GLU A 272 21.22 -15.52 8.83
N LYS A 273 20.91 -16.76 8.45
CA LYS A 273 21.85 -17.66 7.82
C LYS A 273 22.16 -17.34 6.36
N HIS A 274 21.17 -16.86 5.61
CA HIS A 274 21.26 -16.79 4.14
C HIS A 274 21.31 -15.37 3.57
N PHE A 275 20.87 -14.36 4.32
CA PHE A 275 20.70 -12.99 3.80
C PHE A 275 21.36 -11.91 4.65
N LEU A 276 21.70 -12.18 5.93
CA LEU A 276 22.19 -11.14 6.85
C LEU A 276 23.49 -10.48 6.39
N ALA A 277 24.40 -11.24 5.79
CA ALA A 277 25.65 -10.71 5.26
C ALA A 277 25.39 -9.68 4.15
N ASP A 278 24.56 -10.05 3.16
CA ASP A 278 24.21 -9.19 2.03
C ASP A 278 23.34 -8.00 2.47
N LEU A 279 22.43 -8.21 3.42
CA LEU A 279 21.65 -7.13 4.06
C LEU A 279 22.60 -6.07 4.65
N ASN A 280 23.52 -6.49 5.50
CA ASN A 280 24.45 -5.58 6.16
C ASN A 280 25.43 -4.92 5.18
N HIS A 281 25.76 -5.60 4.07
CA HIS A 281 26.56 -5.02 3.02
C HIS A 281 25.79 -3.92 2.27
N HIS A 282 24.57 -4.20 1.80
CA HIS A 282 23.78 -3.22 1.05
C HIS A 282 23.34 -2.03 1.90
N TRP A 283 23.02 -2.23 3.18
CA TRP A 283 22.72 -1.12 4.08
C TRP A 283 23.91 -0.17 4.27
N ARG A 284 25.13 -0.71 4.36
CA ARG A 284 26.35 0.11 4.46
C ARG A 284 26.66 0.90 3.19
N GLU A 285 26.23 0.41 2.04
CA GLU A 285 26.39 1.11 0.76
C GLU A 285 25.30 2.16 0.49
N CYS A 286 24.23 2.20 1.30
CA CYS A 286 23.17 3.19 1.17
C CYS A 286 23.56 4.50 1.87
N ASP A 287 23.83 5.54 1.08
CA ASP A 287 24.21 6.89 1.57
C ASP A 287 22.99 7.83 1.72
N TYR A 288 21.83 7.26 2.09
CA TYR A 288 20.55 7.98 2.08
C TYR A 288 20.21 8.67 3.40
N SER A 289 20.89 8.31 4.49
CA SER A 289 20.68 8.90 5.81
C SER A 289 21.89 9.74 6.22
N SER A 290 21.64 10.80 6.98
CA SER A 290 22.69 11.65 7.58
C SER A 290 23.66 10.86 8.48
N ARG A 291 23.27 9.65 8.88
CA ARG A 291 24.05 8.71 9.70
C ARG A 291 24.14 7.37 8.96
N PRO A 292 25.32 6.74 8.85
CA PRO A 292 25.46 5.46 8.17
C PRO A 292 24.74 4.36 8.94
N VAL A 293 24.01 3.49 8.23
CA VAL A 293 23.45 2.26 8.81
C VAL A 293 24.56 1.23 8.91
N ILE A 294 24.90 0.83 10.13
CA ILE A 294 26.03 -0.09 10.39
C ILE A 294 25.61 -1.56 10.32
N GLY A 295 24.32 -1.85 10.45
CA GLY A 295 23.80 -3.20 10.32
C GLY A 295 22.32 -3.34 10.67
N ILE A 296 21.86 -4.58 10.57
CA ILE A 296 20.52 -5.03 10.89
C ILE A 296 20.59 -6.03 12.03
N GLN A 297 19.79 -5.80 13.06
CA GLN A 297 19.45 -6.77 14.08
C GLN A 297 18.13 -7.46 13.72
N LEU A 298 18.09 -8.79 13.80
CA LEU A 298 16.88 -9.56 13.52
C LEU A 298 16.14 -9.86 14.82
N GLN A 299 14.86 -9.54 14.87
CA GLN A 299 13.97 -9.87 15.99
C GLN A 299 12.78 -10.68 15.49
N THR A 300 12.23 -11.58 16.32
CA THR A 300 10.95 -12.24 16.00
C THR A 300 9.84 -11.45 16.66
N LYS A 301 8.72 -11.24 15.94
CA LYS A 301 7.52 -10.64 16.51
C LYS A 301 7.09 -11.42 17.76
N GLU A 302 7.08 -10.75 18.91
CA GLU A 302 6.58 -11.37 20.14
C GLU A 302 5.10 -11.70 19.96
N ALA A 303 4.68 -12.89 20.40
CA ALA A 303 3.28 -13.23 20.44
C ALA A 303 2.61 -12.28 21.45
N ALA A 304 1.70 -11.42 20.96
CA ALA A 304 0.80 -10.68 21.83
C ALA A 304 0.08 -11.71 22.71
N SER A 305 0.45 -11.74 23.98
CA SER A 305 -0.12 -12.64 25.00
C SER A 305 -1.45 -12.11 25.50
#